data_AF-A0AA39I8S1-F1
#
_entry.id   AF-A0AA39I8S1-F1
#
_cell.length_a   1.000
_cell.length_b   1.000
_cell.length_c   1.000
_cell.angle_alpha   90.00
_cell.angle_beta   90.00
_cell.angle_gamma   90.00
#
_symmetry.space_group_name_H-M   'P 1'
#
loop_
_entity.id
_entity.type
_entity.pdbx_description
1 polymer ?
#
loop_
_entity_poly.entity_id
_entity_poly.type
_entity_poly.pdbx_seq_one_letter_code
_entity_poly.pdbx_strand_id
1 'polypeptide(L)'
;MMTYGDYAAAISIIVIAVPGLFGNVNILAAILRKKDLRTKSGCLMCLVAFYDCISILFEIVTAKRLFCGEILPKRDCFASVVPYFIILVTQSYTLLALAVDRMIAIFYPMKYRQMSMTFSLLLSCLPGILIGSVLAVLAFVYMDDDTVAFCNPPMALPSKIEEIYRSYTVAVNICIISLYAISLYGIHRQKKLLHTIHDARHSRHVLQQQQTMRTIGVILMVFVAAYFVVQLVNFVIIYAQIDESLPAIEFIRGMSVVPIMITFSQSFYVYWWRSREYRTVFKEQLNSKITYKH
;
A
#
# COMPACT_ATOMS: atom_id res chain seq x y z
N MET A 1 -15.46 -28.49 6.22
CA MET A 1 -14.87 -28.53 7.59
C MET A 1 -13.84 -27.42 7.61
N MET A 2 -13.97 -26.41 8.46
CA MET A 2 -13.04 -25.27 8.49
C MET A 2 -11.63 -25.74 8.79
N THR A 3 -10.64 -25.25 8.04
CA THR A 3 -9.26 -25.66 8.21
C THR A 3 -8.57 -24.85 9.31
N TYR A 4 -7.51 -25.38 9.91
CA TYR A 4 -6.67 -24.63 10.85
C TYR A 4 -6.08 -23.35 10.21
N GLY A 5 -5.90 -23.33 8.88
CA GLY A 5 -5.42 -22.16 8.14
C GLY A 5 -6.42 -21.01 8.12
N ASP A 6 -7.70 -21.30 7.99
CA ASP A 6 -8.76 -20.28 7.95
C ASP A 6 -8.80 -19.48 9.27
N TYR A 7 -8.74 -20.19 10.40
CA TYR A 7 -8.69 -19.57 11.73
C TYR A 7 -7.42 -18.75 11.94
N ALA A 8 -6.27 -19.29 11.54
CA ALA A 8 -4.99 -18.57 11.68
C ALA A 8 -4.98 -17.28 10.86
N ALA A 9 -5.48 -17.31 9.63
CA ALA A 9 -5.60 -16.15 8.76
C ALA A 9 -6.57 -15.12 9.35
N ALA A 10 -7.77 -15.54 9.75
CA ALA A 10 -8.79 -14.65 10.33
C ALA A 10 -8.30 -13.96 11.62
N ILE A 11 -7.68 -14.70 12.53
CA ILE A 11 -7.10 -14.15 13.76
C ILE A 11 -6.00 -13.13 13.42
N SER A 12 -5.11 -13.48 12.49
CA SER A 12 -4.02 -12.59 12.07
C SER A 12 -4.54 -11.28 11.48
N ILE A 13 -5.59 -11.33 10.65
CA ILE A 13 -6.25 -10.14 10.11
C ILE A 13 -6.73 -9.24 11.25
N ILE A 14 -7.49 -9.77 12.21
CA ILE A 14 -8.03 -8.96 13.32
C ILE A 14 -6.92 -8.34 14.17
N VAL A 15 -5.88 -9.13 14.49
CA VAL A 15 -4.74 -8.66 15.30
C VAL A 15 -3.98 -7.53 14.61
N ILE A 16 -3.82 -7.58 13.28
CA ILE A 16 -3.09 -6.55 12.51
C ILE A 16 -4.00 -5.36 12.15
N ALA A 17 -5.31 -5.58 12.03
CA ALA A 17 -6.28 -4.55 11.68
C ALA A 17 -6.38 -3.45 12.74
N VAL A 18 -6.37 -3.81 14.03
CA VAL A 18 -6.45 -2.84 15.14
C VAL A 18 -5.31 -1.80 15.10
N PRO A 19 -4.02 -2.20 15.12
CA PRO A 19 -2.91 -1.25 14.98
C PRO A 19 -2.92 -0.53 13.63
N GLY A 20 -3.36 -1.19 12.55
CA GLY A 20 -3.48 -0.59 11.23
C GLY A 20 -4.47 0.56 11.15
N LEU A 21 -5.72 0.33 11.57
CA LEU A 21 -6.75 1.36 11.62
C LEU A 21 -6.35 2.51 12.53
N PHE A 22 -5.80 2.19 13.71
CA PHE A 22 -5.26 3.21 14.61
C PHE A 22 -4.20 4.08 13.90
N GLY A 23 -3.23 3.45 13.26
CA GLY A 23 -2.14 4.15 12.59
C GLY A 23 -2.62 5.05 11.46
N ASN A 24 -3.42 4.50 10.55
CA ASN A 24 -3.90 5.22 9.37
C ASN A 24 -4.84 6.37 9.73
N VAL A 25 -5.74 6.19 10.70
CA VAL A 25 -6.59 7.29 11.21
C VAL A 25 -5.73 8.41 11.81
N ASN A 26 -4.65 8.09 12.53
CA ASN A 26 -3.74 9.12 13.05
C ASN A 26 -2.99 9.87 11.94
N ILE A 27 -2.55 9.18 10.87
CA ILE A 27 -1.97 9.84 9.69
C ILE A 27 -2.96 10.81 9.06
N LEU A 28 -4.19 10.35 8.79
CA LEU A 28 -5.25 11.18 8.22
C LEU A 28 -5.50 12.41 9.10
N ALA A 29 -5.70 12.21 10.40
CA ALA A 29 -5.91 13.30 11.35
C ALA A 29 -4.72 14.27 11.41
N ALA A 30 -3.48 13.79 11.27
CA ALA A 30 -2.29 14.63 11.37
C ALA A 30 -2.20 15.59 10.19
N ILE A 31 -2.37 15.07 8.97
CA ILE A 31 -2.31 15.85 7.74
C ILE A 31 -3.52 16.80 7.62
N LEU A 32 -4.70 16.34 8.05
CA LEU A 32 -5.89 17.19 8.10
C LEU A 32 -5.80 18.28 9.17
N ARG A 33 -5.08 18.08 10.29
CA ARG A 33 -4.94 19.10 11.34
C ARG A 33 -3.82 20.11 11.06
N LYS A 34 -2.70 19.67 10.50
CA LYS A 34 -1.48 20.50 10.36
C LYS A 34 -1.23 20.87 8.91
N LYS A 35 -1.35 22.17 8.60
CA LYS A 35 -1.11 22.71 7.25
C LYS A 35 0.30 22.44 6.74
N ASP A 36 1.29 22.42 7.64
CA ASP A 36 2.70 22.18 7.30
C ASP A 36 2.93 20.77 6.71
N LEU A 37 2.12 19.78 7.13
CA LEU A 37 2.17 18.42 6.60
C LEU A 37 1.50 18.27 5.23
N ARG A 38 0.70 19.24 4.78
CA ARG A 38 -0.05 19.20 3.51
C ARG A 38 0.83 19.55 2.29
N THR A 39 2.00 18.94 2.24
CA THR A 39 2.87 18.91 1.07
C THR A 39 2.34 17.92 0.04
N LYS A 40 2.78 17.97 -1.22
CA LYS A 40 2.32 17.04 -2.28
C LYS A 40 2.47 15.58 -1.86
N SER A 41 3.66 15.20 -1.40
CA SER A 41 3.90 13.89 -0.80
C SER A 41 3.05 13.62 0.43
N GLY A 42 2.80 14.62 1.29
CA GLY A 42 1.93 14.45 2.45
C GLY A 42 0.49 14.10 2.05
N CYS A 43 -0.08 14.82 1.07
CA CYS A 43 -1.42 14.53 0.58
C CYS A 43 -1.52 13.18 -0.15
N LEU A 44 -0.49 12.77 -0.89
CA LEU A 44 -0.43 11.41 -1.46
C LEU A 44 -0.41 10.35 -0.36
N MET A 45 0.31 10.58 0.73
CA MET A 45 0.32 9.66 1.88
C MET A 45 -0.99 9.67 2.66
N CYS A 46 -1.70 10.79 2.67
CA CYS A 46 -3.07 10.87 3.16
C CYS A 46 -4.00 9.97 2.34
N LEU A 47 -3.87 9.98 1.00
CA LEU A 47 -4.63 9.08 0.13
C LEU A 47 -4.29 7.62 0.38
N VAL A 48 -3.00 7.27 0.50
CA VAL A 48 -2.58 5.90 0.82
C VAL A 48 -3.17 5.45 2.16
N ALA A 49 -3.10 6.26 3.22
CA ALA A 49 -3.69 5.93 4.51
C ALA A 49 -5.22 5.79 4.45
N PHE A 50 -5.89 6.55 3.58
CA PHE A 50 -7.32 6.40 3.33
C PHE A 50 -7.64 5.07 2.64
N TYR A 51 -6.87 4.69 1.61
CA TYR A 51 -6.98 3.39 0.97
C TYR A 51 -6.73 2.25 1.95
N ASP A 52 -5.67 2.35 2.76
CA ASP A 52 -5.33 1.35 3.78
C ASP A 52 -6.46 1.16 4.80
N CYS A 53 -7.10 2.24 5.26
CA CYS A 53 -8.27 2.14 6.13
C CYS A 53 -9.39 1.32 5.48
N ILE A 54 -9.73 1.62 4.22
CA ILE A 54 -10.81 0.90 3.52
C ILE A 54 -10.42 -0.56 3.28
N SER A 55 -9.19 -0.83 2.83
CA SER A 55 -8.66 -2.18 2.64
C SER A 55 -8.73 -3.01 3.92
N ILE A 56 -8.33 -2.45 5.06
CA ILE A 56 -8.43 -3.13 6.36
C ILE A 56 -9.89 -3.43 6.74
N LEU A 57 -10.83 -2.52 6.46
CA LEU A 57 -12.26 -2.76 6.72
C LEU A 57 -12.80 -3.92 5.87
N PHE A 58 -12.41 -4.02 4.61
CA PHE A 58 -12.76 -5.16 3.77
C PHE A 58 -12.14 -6.46 4.28
N GLU A 59 -10.88 -6.45 4.72
CA GLU A 59 -10.24 -7.64 5.30
C GLU A 59 -10.90 -8.07 6.62
N ILE A 60 -11.40 -7.15 7.44
CA ILE A 60 -12.22 -7.52 8.62
C ILE A 60 -13.50 -8.27 8.19
N VAL A 61 -14.14 -7.85 7.09
CA VAL A 61 -15.27 -8.58 6.52
C VAL A 61 -14.84 -9.97 6.02
N THR A 62 -13.67 -10.07 5.38
CA THR A 62 -13.09 -11.36 4.99
C THR A 62 -12.85 -12.27 6.20
N ALA A 63 -12.27 -11.75 7.28
CA ALA A 63 -12.06 -12.49 8.52
C ALA A 63 -13.38 -12.99 9.12
N LYS A 64 -14.44 -12.17 9.09
CA LYS A 64 -15.78 -12.60 9.51
C LYS A 64 -16.26 -13.79 8.68
N ARG A 65 -16.16 -13.72 7.35
CA ARG A 65 -16.56 -14.81 6.44
C ARG A 65 -15.80 -16.11 6.72
N LEU A 66 -14.50 -16.00 6.99
CA LEU A 66 -13.65 -17.12 7.38
C LEU A 66 -14.09 -17.76 8.69
N PHE A 67 -14.39 -16.97 9.73
CA PHE A 67 -14.93 -17.51 10.99
C PHE A 67 -16.29 -18.20 10.81
N CYS A 68 -17.08 -17.77 9.84
CA CYS A 68 -18.37 -18.38 9.50
C CYS A 68 -18.25 -19.59 8.56
N GLY A 69 -17.06 -19.87 8.02
CA GLY A 69 -16.84 -20.94 7.04
C GLY A 69 -17.64 -20.74 5.75
N GLU A 70 -17.84 -19.48 5.33
CA GLU A 70 -18.59 -19.16 4.11
C GLU A 70 -17.82 -19.57 2.85
N ILE A 71 -18.42 -20.41 2.01
CA ILE A 71 -17.93 -20.72 0.66
C ILE A 71 -18.87 -20.02 -0.32
N LEU A 72 -18.32 -19.14 -1.15
CA LEU A 72 -19.10 -18.30 -2.06
C LEU A 72 -18.75 -18.61 -3.52
N PRO A 73 -19.72 -18.55 -4.45
CA PRO A 73 -19.41 -18.45 -5.87
C PRO A 73 -18.50 -17.25 -6.12
N LYS A 74 -17.48 -17.38 -6.98
CA LYS A 74 -16.54 -16.29 -7.29
C LYS A 74 -17.28 -15.05 -7.77
N ARG A 75 -18.34 -15.20 -8.56
CA ARG A 75 -19.16 -14.08 -9.02
C ARG A 75 -19.75 -13.23 -7.88
N ASP A 76 -20.36 -13.89 -6.90
CA ASP A 76 -20.99 -13.21 -5.75
C ASP A 76 -19.94 -12.62 -4.81
N CYS A 77 -18.86 -13.38 -4.60
CA CYS A 77 -17.72 -12.91 -3.85
C CYS A 77 -17.12 -11.64 -4.49
N PHE A 78 -16.77 -11.70 -5.78
CA PHE A 78 -16.17 -10.61 -6.52
C PHE A 78 -17.07 -9.38 -6.52
N ALA A 79 -18.39 -9.55 -6.76
CA ALA A 79 -19.37 -8.46 -6.67
C ALA A 79 -19.30 -7.72 -5.33
N SER A 80 -19.08 -8.43 -4.23
CA SER A 80 -18.95 -7.82 -2.90
C SER A 80 -17.60 -7.13 -2.65
N VAL A 81 -16.54 -7.50 -3.39
CA VAL A 81 -15.18 -6.97 -3.21
C VAL A 81 -14.69 -6.10 -4.37
N VAL A 82 -15.51 -5.77 -5.37
CA VAL A 82 -15.14 -4.85 -6.47
C VAL A 82 -14.57 -3.52 -5.96
N PRO A 83 -15.18 -2.83 -4.98
CA PRO A 83 -14.64 -1.56 -4.49
C PRO A 83 -13.26 -1.77 -3.85
N TYR A 84 -13.07 -2.89 -3.13
CA TYR A 84 -11.79 -3.24 -2.54
C TYR A 84 -10.72 -3.47 -3.62
N PHE A 85 -11.05 -4.23 -4.67
CA PHE A 85 -10.13 -4.49 -5.77
C PHE A 85 -9.69 -3.20 -6.47
N ILE A 86 -10.61 -2.29 -6.79
CA ILE A 86 -10.28 -1.00 -7.41
C ILE A 86 -9.37 -0.18 -6.49
N ILE A 87 -9.61 -0.21 -5.18
CA ILE A 87 -8.76 0.48 -4.19
C ILE A 87 -7.36 -0.12 -4.17
N LEU A 88 -7.19 -1.44 -4.18
CA LEU A 88 -5.86 -2.07 -4.22
C LEU A 88 -5.06 -1.68 -5.46
N VAL A 89 -5.70 -1.68 -6.63
CA VAL A 89 -5.06 -1.28 -7.89
C VAL A 89 -4.67 0.21 -7.83
N THR A 90 -5.58 1.05 -7.33
CA THR A 90 -5.37 2.50 -7.19
C THR A 90 -4.27 2.82 -6.18
N GLN A 91 -4.22 2.10 -5.07
CA GLN A 91 -3.20 2.24 -4.04
C GLN A 91 -1.81 1.88 -4.58
N SER A 92 -1.69 0.74 -5.27
CA SER A 92 -0.43 0.30 -5.89
C SER A 92 0.08 1.34 -6.88
N TYR A 93 -0.82 1.89 -7.70
CA TYR A 93 -0.48 2.97 -8.62
C TYR A 93 -0.12 4.28 -7.88
N THR A 94 -0.80 4.62 -6.78
CA THR A 94 -0.48 5.81 -5.97
C THR A 94 0.91 5.72 -5.36
N LEU A 95 1.36 4.54 -4.95
CA LEU A 95 2.73 4.30 -4.48
C LEU A 95 3.76 4.47 -5.62
N LEU A 96 3.42 4.06 -6.84
CA LEU A 96 4.22 4.36 -8.03
C LEU A 96 4.27 5.88 -8.31
N ALA A 97 3.14 6.56 -8.23
CA ALA A 97 3.06 8.01 -8.38
C ALA A 97 3.88 8.75 -7.31
N LEU A 98 3.94 8.22 -6.08
CA LEU A 98 4.80 8.73 -5.02
C LEU A 98 6.29 8.56 -5.37
N ALA A 99 6.70 7.44 -5.97
CA ALA A 99 8.06 7.24 -6.45
C ALA A 99 8.42 8.23 -7.58
N VAL A 100 7.49 8.47 -8.51
CA VAL A 100 7.62 9.49 -9.57
C VAL A 100 7.71 10.90 -8.97
N ASP A 101 6.87 11.23 -8.01
CA ASP A 101 6.87 12.51 -7.28
C ASP A 101 8.24 12.79 -6.65
N ARG A 102 8.87 11.78 -6.02
CA ARG A 102 10.23 11.88 -5.50
C ARG A 102 11.27 12.12 -6.58
N MET A 103 11.18 11.42 -7.70
CA MET A 103 12.09 11.62 -8.83
C MET A 103 11.98 13.06 -9.36
N ILE A 104 10.76 13.57 -9.58
CA ILE A 104 10.54 14.94 -10.09
C ILE A 104 11.06 15.97 -9.08
N ALA A 105 10.82 15.78 -7.77
CA ALA A 105 11.31 16.68 -6.74
C ALA A 105 12.84 16.80 -6.70
N ILE A 106 13.56 15.72 -7.03
CA ILE A 106 15.03 15.68 -7.02
C ILE A 106 15.60 16.23 -8.33
N PHE A 107 15.17 15.71 -9.48
CA PHE A 107 15.78 16.07 -10.77
C PHE A 107 15.25 17.39 -11.34
N TYR A 108 14.01 17.76 -11.03
CA TYR A 108 13.34 18.94 -11.59
C TYR A 108 12.67 19.81 -10.50
N PRO A 109 13.44 20.31 -9.51
CA PRO A 109 12.88 21.01 -8.34
C PRO A 109 12.06 22.26 -8.70
N MET A 110 12.43 22.98 -9.77
CA MET A 110 11.69 24.16 -10.24
C MET A 110 10.32 23.79 -10.80
N LYS A 111 10.25 22.76 -11.66
CA LYS A 111 8.98 22.24 -12.18
C LYS A 111 8.13 21.67 -11.05
N TYR A 112 8.76 20.92 -10.13
CA TYR A 112 8.08 20.36 -8.97
C TYR A 112 7.40 21.45 -8.13
N ARG A 113 8.02 22.62 -7.94
CA ARG A 113 7.41 23.73 -7.22
C ARG A 113 6.19 24.33 -7.95
N GLN A 114 6.22 24.38 -9.28
CA GLN A 114 5.14 24.92 -10.11
C GLN A 114 3.94 23.97 -10.26
N MET A 115 4.16 22.66 -10.15
CA MET A 115 3.06 21.69 -10.18
C MET A 115 2.04 22.01 -9.08
N SER A 116 0.75 21.99 -9.42
CA SER A 116 -0.30 22.17 -8.43
C SER A 116 -0.50 20.89 -7.60
N MET A 117 -1.00 21.04 -6.38
CA MET A 117 -1.40 19.91 -5.54
C MET A 117 -2.46 19.05 -6.24
N THR A 118 -3.47 19.70 -6.82
CA THR A 118 -4.58 19.04 -7.51
C THR A 118 -4.08 18.18 -8.66
N PHE A 119 -3.13 18.69 -9.44
CA PHE A 119 -2.54 17.90 -10.53
C PHE A 119 -1.84 16.64 -10.01
N SER A 120 -1.07 16.74 -8.92
CA SER A 120 -0.44 15.56 -8.30
C SER A 120 -1.46 14.52 -7.82
N LEU A 121 -2.58 14.95 -7.22
CA LEU A 121 -3.63 14.05 -6.74
C LEU A 121 -4.43 13.41 -7.89
N LEU A 122 -4.74 14.17 -8.94
CA LEU A 122 -5.43 13.62 -10.11
C LEU A 122 -4.54 12.61 -10.84
N LEU A 123 -3.26 12.94 -11.00
CA LEU A 123 -2.30 12.05 -11.64
C LEU A 123 -2.11 10.77 -10.84
N SER A 124 -2.19 10.80 -9.50
CA SER A 124 -2.07 9.59 -8.66
C SER A 124 -3.34 8.74 -8.60
N CYS A 125 -4.52 9.33 -8.70
CA CYS A 125 -5.78 8.58 -8.52
C CYS A 125 -6.36 8.09 -9.84
N LEU A 126 -6.47 8.98 -10.84
CA LEU A 126 -7.26 8.70 -12.05
C LEU A 126 -6.76 7.47 -12.82
N PRO A 127 -5.45 7.30 -13.09
CA PRO A 127 -4.99 6.14 -13.84
C PRO A 127 -5.22 4.83 -13.07
N GLY A 128 -4.99 4.84 -11.75
CA GLY A 128 -5.23 3.68 -10.90
C GLY A 128 -6.71 3.25 -10.89
N ILE A 129 -7.64 4.20 -10.78
CA ILE A 129 -9.07 3.94 -10.84
C ILE A 129 -9.45 3.39 -12.22
N LEU A 130 -8.98 4.00 -13.30
CA LEU A 130 -9.26 3.54 -14.66
C LEU A 130 -8.77 2.11 -14.90
N ILE A 131 -7.53 1.80 -14.52
CA ILE A 131 -6.97 0.44 -14.65
C ILE A 131 -7.79 -0.54 -13.80
N GLY A 132 -8.09 -0.19 -12.54
CA GLY A 132 -8.88 -1.04 -11.65
C GLY A 132 -10.29 -1.29 -12.17
N SER A 133 -10.96 -0.28 -12.70
CA SER A 133 -12.29 -0.40 -13.30
C SER A 133 -12.28 -1.26 -14.56
N VAL A 134 -11.29 -1.08 -15.45
CA VAL A 134 -11.14 -1.94 -16.65
C VAL A 134 -10.92 -3.39 -16.26
N LEU A 135 -10.01 -3.65 -15.32
CA LEU A 135 -9.76 -5.02 -14.84
C LEU A 135 -11.00 -5.61 -14.16
N ALA A 136 -11.76 -4.82 -13.40
CA ALA A 136 -13.00 -5.29 -12.77
C ALA A 136 -14.08 -5.66 -13.80
N VAL A 137 -14.25 -4.85 -14.86
CA VAL A 137 -15.17 -5.17 -15.95
C VAL A 137 -14.73 -6.45 -16.66
N LEU A 138 -13.44 -6.59 -16.97
CA LEU A 138 -12.91 -7.81 -17.57
C LEU A 138 -13.09 -9.04 -16.66
N ALA A 139 -12.95 -8.89 -15.33
CA ALA A 139 -13.20 -9.96 -14.38
C ALA A 139 -14.64 -10.48 -14.46
N PHE A 140 -15.64 -9.59 -14.59
CA PHE A 140 -17.03 -10.03 -14.80
C PHE A 140 -17.26 -10.71 -16.15
N VAL A 141 -16.57 -10.26 -17.21
CA VAL A 141 -16.70 -10.84 -18.56
C VAL A 141 -16.12 -12.24 -18.64
N TYR A 142 -15.00 -12.49 -17.95
CA TYR A 142 -14.30 -13.78 -17.94
C TYR A 142 -14.60 -14.64 -16.70
N MET A 143 -15.66 -14.30 -15.95
CA MET A 143 -16.00 -14.99 -14.72
C MET A 143 -16.33 -16.47 -14.97
N ASP A 144 -15.82 -17.34 -14.10
CA ASP A 144 -16.13 -18.77 -14.05
C ASP A 144 -17.09 -19.07 -12.87
N ASP A 145 -17.72 -20.25 -12.90
CA ASP A 145 -18.70 -20.70 -11.89
C ASP A 145 -18.05 -21.40 -10.68
N ASP A 146 -16.74 -21.21 -10.49
CA ASP A 146 -16.00 -21.79 -9.37
C ASP A 146 -16.40 -21.16 -8.03
N THR A 147 -16.12 -21.89 -6.95
CA THR A 147 -16.32 -21.40 -5.57
C THR A 147 -15.00 -21.09 -4.89
N VAL A 148 -15.05 -20.15 -3.93
CA VAL A 148 -13.91 -19.73 -3.13
C VAL A 148 -14.27 -19.70 -1.64
N ALA A 149 -13.40 -20.25 -0.82
CA ALA A 149 -13.48 -20.15 0.64
C ALA A 149 -12.94 -18.80 1.14
N PHE A 150 -11.89 -18.27 0.48
CA PHE A 150 -11.31 -16.98 0.79
C PHE A 150 -11.87 -15.91 -0.12
N CYS A 151 -12.85 -15.16 0.36
CA CYS A 151 -13.41 -14.07 -0.42
C CYS A 151 -12.58 -12.79 -0.32
N ASN A 152 -11.48 -12.74 -1.05
CA ASN A 152 -10.61 -11.57 -1.22
C ASN A 152 -10.34 -11.31 -2.72
N PRO A 153 -9.81 -10.13 -3.11
CA PRO A 153 -9.67 -9.80 -4.52
C PRO A 153 -8.84 -10.79 -5.34
N PRO A 154 -7.63 -11.23 -4.91
CA PRO A 154 -6.86 -12.19 -5.71
C PRO A 154 -7.60 -13.51 -5.97
N MET A 155 -8.26 -14.08 -4.96
CA MET A 155 -8.95 -15.37 -5.09
C MET A 155 -10.29 -15.26 -5.81
N ALA A 156 -10.96 -14.11 -5.73
CA ALA A 156 -12.23 -13.84 -6.38
C ALA A 156 -12.10 -13.54 -7.89
N LEU A 157 -10.88 -13.35 -8.40
CA LEU A 157 -10.65 -13.12 -9.81
C LEU A 157 -10.67 -14.44 -10.61
N PRO A 158 -11.20 -14.43 -11.84
CA PRO A 158 -11.01 -15.56 -12.75
C PRO A 158 -9.54 -15.67 -13.15
N SER A 159 -9.05 -16.89 -13.41
CA SER A 159 -7.61 -17.18 -13.56
C SER A 159 -6.90 -16.30 -14.62
N LYS A 160 -7.58 -16.00 -15.73
CA LYS A 160 -7.03 -15.12 -16.79
C LYS A 160 -6.78 -13.70 -16.28
N ILE A 161 -7.68 -13.15 -15.48
CA ILE A 161 -7.57 -11.78 -14.96
C ILE A 161 -6.66 -11.74 -13.74
N GLU A 162 -6.65 -12.80 -12.92
CA GLU A 162 -5.68 -12.98 -11.85
C GLU A 162 -4.24 -12.94 -12.38
N GLU A 163 -3.94 -13.64 -13.49
CA GLU A 163 -2.62 -13.61 -14.12
C GLU A 163 -2.24 -12.20 -14.62
N ILE A 164 -3.17 -11.48 -15.25
CA ILE A 164 -2.95 -10.09 -15.70
C ILE A 164 -2.68 -9.19 -14.49
N TYR A 165 -3.49 -9.31 -13.43
CA TYR A 165 -3.32 -8.53 -12.20
C TYR A 165 -1.99 -8.82 -11.51
N ARG A 166 -1.57 -10.09 -11.49
CA ARG A 166 -0.28 -10.54 -10.96
C ARG A 166 0.88 -9.92 -11.75
N SER A 167 0.82 -9.98 -13.08
CA SER A 167 1.81 -9.36 -13.97
C SER A 167 1.88 -7.85 -13.79
N TYR A 168 0.72 -7.17 -13.72
CA TYR A 168 0.61 -5.75 -13.41
C TYR A 168 1.31 -5.40 -12.09
N THR A 169 1.04 -6.16 -11.03
CA THR A 169 1.61 -5.93 -9.71
C THR A 169 3.13 -6.10 -9.70
N VAL A 170 3.65 -7.11 -10.41
CA VAL A 170 5.10 -7.29 -10.57
C VAL A 170 5.72 -6.12 -11.35
N ALA A 171 5.11 -5.71 -12.47
CA ALA A 171 5.59 -4.58 -13.27
C ALA A 171 5.62 -3.26 -12.48
N VAL A 172 4.56 -2.98 -11.71
CA VAL A 172 4.49 -1.80 -10.84
C VAL A 172 5.58 -1.83 -9.78
N ASN A 173 5.81 -2.97 -9.13
CA ASN A 173 6.85 -3.12 -8.12
C ASN A 173 8.25 -2.91 -8.70
N ILE A 174 8.56 -3.48 -9.87
CA ILE A 174 9.83 -3.26 -10.57
C ILE A 174 10.01 -1.77 -10.87
N CYS A 175 8.98 -1.11 -11.40
CA CYS A 175 9.02 0.33 -11.67
C CYS A 175 9.27 1.16 -10.39
N ILE A 176 8.62 0.83 -9.27
CA ILE A 176 8.85 1.50 -7.97
C ILE A 176 10.32 1.37 -7.56
N ILE A 177 10.88 0.16 -7.60
CA ILE A 177 12.28 -0.10 -7.24
C ILE A 177 13.22 0.73 -8.14
N SER A 178 13.02 0.69 -9.45
CA SER A 178 13.86 1.40 -10.42
C SER A 178 13.81 2.92 -10.20
N LEU A 179 12.62 3.50 -10.09
CA LEU A 179 12.45 4.94 -9.87
C LEU A 179 13.04 5.40 -8.53
N TYR A 180 12.86 4.57 -7.48
CA TYR A 180 13.39 4.88 -6.17
C TYR A 180 14.92 4.79 -6.14
N ALA A 181 15.52 3.79 -6.80
CA ALA A 181 16.96 3.67 -6.96
C ALA A 181 17.56 4.85 -7.73
N ILE A 182 16.92 5.28 -8.84
CA ILE A 182 17.32 6.46 -9.60
C ILE A 182 17.26 7.73 -8.75
N SER A 183 16.18 7.88 -7.96
CA SER A 183 16.01 8.99 -7.04
C SER A 183 17.11 9.01 -5.96
N LEU A 184 17.50 7.83 -5.43
CA LEU A 184 18.56 7.72 -4.42
C LEU A 184 19.91 8.09 -5.02
N TYR A 185 20.20 7.62 -6.22
CA TYR A 185 21.40 8.01 -6.94
C TYR A 185 21.44 9.53 -7.18
N GLY A 186 20.32 10.12 -7.61
CA GLY A 186 20.18 11.57 -7.82
C GLY A 186 20.50 12.38 -6.56
N ILE A 187 19.95 12.00 -5.41
CA ILE A 187 20.19 12.72 -4.15
C ILE A 187 21.63 12.55 -3.65
N HIS A 188 22.23 11.37 -3.84
CA HIS A 188 23.63 11.14 -3.52
C HIS A 188 24.55 12.03 -4.36
N ARG A 189 24.26 12.18 -5.65
CA ARG A 189 25.01 13.06 -6.56
C ARG A 189 24.87 14.53 -6.16
N GLN A 190 23.66 14.99 -5.85
CA GLN A 190 23.41 16.37 -5.38
C GLN A 190 24.18 16.66 -4.09
N LYS A 191 24.22 15.72 -3.14
CA LYS A 191 24.99 15.88 -1.90
C LYS A 191 26.50 16.01 -2.16
N LYS A 192 27.04 15.23 -3.11
CA LYS A 192 28.45 15.32 -3.49
C LYS A 192 28.78 16.69 -4.09
N LEU A 193 27.92 17.21 -4.97
CA LEU A 193 28.07 18.55 -5.56
C LEU A 193 27.95 19.67 -4.52
N LEU A 194 27.02 19.52 -3.57
CA LEU A 194 26.82 20.47 -2.48
C LEU A 194 28.03 20.54 -1.54
N HIS A 195 28.77 19.45 -1.31
CA HIS A 195 30.03 19.53 -0.54
C HIS A 195 31.07 20.44 -1.20
N THR A 196 31.00 20.63 -2.52
CA THR A 196 31.85 21.54 -3.27
C THR A 196 31.33 22.99 -3.26
N ILE A 197 30.02 23.20 -3.05
CA ILE A 197 29.36 24.51 -3.14
C ILE A 197 28.78 24.90 -1.78
N HIS A 198 29.31 25.95 -1.14
CA HIS A 198 28.93 26.38 0.22
C HIS A 198 27.60 27.15 0.30
N ASP A 199 26.52 26.65 -0.33
CA ASP A 199 25.18 27.24 -0.25
C ASP A 199 24.34 26.58 0.87
N ALA A 200 24.18 27.31 1.98
CA ALA A 200 23.41 26.87 3.14
C ALA A 200 21.91 26.68 2.85
N ARG A 201 21.31 27.42 1.91
CA ARG A 201 19.89 27.29 1.57
C ARG A 201 19.65 26.02 0.75
N HIS A 202 20.50 25.79 -0.25
CA HIS A 202 20.44 24.57 -1.07
C HIS A 202 20.68 23.32 -0.20
N SER A 203 21.62 23.40 0.74
CA SER A 203 21.91 22.32 1.70
C SER A 203 20.70 21.90 2.53
N ARG A 204 19.98 22.86 3.13
CA ARG A 204 18.76 22.54 3.91
C ARG A 204 17.68 21.87 3.06
N HIS A 205 17.46 22.33 1.83
CA HIS A 205 16.47 21.72 0.94
C HIS A 205 16.82 20.26 0.59
N VAL A 206 18.09 19.99 0.23
CA VAL A 206 18.56 18.62 -0.09
C VAL A 206 18.43 17.70 1.13
N LEU A 207 18.79 18.18 2.34
CA LEU A 207 18.66 17.42 3.58
C LEU A 207 17.19 17.09 3.90
N GLN A 208 16.27 18.04 3.69
CA GLN A 208 14.84 17.81 3.91
C GLN A 208 14.30 16.77 2.93
N GLN A 209 14.62 16.88 1.63
CA GLN A 209 14.25 15.87 0.63
C GLN A 209 14.81 14.50 0.99
N GLN A 210 16.03 14.42 1.50
CA GLN A 210 16.65 13.17 1.93
C GLN A 210 15.91 12.53 3.11
N GLN A 211 15.49 13.31 4.10
CA GLN A 211 14.76 12.78 5.24
C GLN A 211 13.38 12.25 4.85
N THR A 212 12.64 13.01 4.03
CA THR A 212 11.35 12.58 3.49
C THR A 212 11.50 11.32 2.64
N MET A 213 12.50 11.29 1.76
CA MET A 213 12.79 10.16 0.90
C MET A 213 13.12 8.92 1.72
N ARG A 214 14.05 8.99 2.70
CA ARG A 214 14.39 7.85 3.58
C ARG A 214 13.20 7.26 4.32
N THR A 215 12.18 8.07 4.62
CA THR A 215 10.96 7.59 5.30
C THR A 215 10.07 6.87 4.31
N ILE A 216 9.77 7.51 3.16
CA ILE A 216 8.97 6.92 2.08
C ILE A 216 9.61 5.64 1.54
N GLY A 217 10.94 5.59 1.43
CA GLY A 217 11.66 4.40 1.00
C GLY A 217 11.43 3.19 1.88
N VAL A 218 11.35 3.38 3.20
CA VAL A 218 11.06 2.25 4.10
C VAL A 218 9.64 1.74 3.84
N ILE A 219 8.67 2.65 3.67
CA ILE A 219 7.28 2.28 3.35
C ILE A 219 7.23 1.50 2.03
N LEU A 220 7.88 2.00 0.98
CA LEU A 220 7.95 1.35 -0.33
C LEU A 220 8.67 0.01 -0.28
N MET A 221 9.78 -0.10 0.47
CA MET A 221 10.52 -1.35 0.62
C MET A 221 9.69 -2.43 1.31
N VAL A 222 8.95 -2.08 2.36
CA VAL A 222 8.06 -3.05 3.03
C VAL A 222 6.92 -3.46 2.12
N PHE A 223 6.33 -2.54 1.34
CA PHE A 223 5.34 -2.88 0.32
C PHE A 223 5.91 -3.88 -0.69
N VAL A 224 7.03 -3.54 -1.32
CA VAL A 224 7.70 -4.40 -2.32
C VAL A 224 8.08 -5.75 -1.71
N ALA A 225 8.62 -5.79 -0.49
CA ALA A 225 9.03 -7.01 0.18
C ALA A 225 7.83 -7.93 0.47
N ALA A 226 6.70 -7.37 0.94
CA ALA A 226 5.48 -8.13 1.21
C ALA A 226 4.94 -8.77 -0.08
N TYR A 227 4.85 -8.01 -1.17
CA TYR A 227 4.42 -8.54 -2.45
C TYR A 227 5.42 -9.55 -3.02
N PHE A 228 6.73 -9.31 -2.87
CA PHE A 228 7.76 -10.27 -3.29
C PHE A 228 7.61 -11.61 -2.58
N VAL A 229 7.34 -11.62 -1.26
CA VAL A 229 7.09 -12.86 -0.50
C VAL A 229 5.89 -13.62 -1.05
N VAL A 230 4.77 -12.95 -1.30
CA VAL A 230 3.57 -13.58 -1.87
C VAL A 230 3.87 -14.17 -3.26
N GLN A 231 4.59 -13.44 -4.11
CA GLN A 231 4.92 -13.94 -5.45
C GLN A 231 5.92 -15.09 -5.43
N LEU A 232 6.90 -15.06 -4.52
CA LEU A 232 7.87 -16.14 -4.37
C LEU A 232 7.17 -17.44 -3.96
N VAL A 233 6.22 -17.35 -3.02
CA VAL A 233 5.39 -18.48 -2.60
C VAL A 233 4.63 -19.07 -3.80
N ASN A 234 3.91 -18.22 -4.55
CA ASN A 234 3.16 -18.66 -5.72
C ASN A 234 4.07 -19.30 -6.79
N PHE A 235 5.25 -18.70 -7.05
CA PHE A 235 6.22 -19.23 -8.00
C PHE A 235 6.71 -20.62 -7.60
N VAL A 236 7.03 -20.83 -6.32
CA VAL A 236 7.48 -22.14 -5.81
C VAL A 236 6.39 -23.19 -5.97
N ILE A 237 5.13 -22.87 -5.64
CA ILE A 237 4.00 -23.81 -5.79
C ILE A 237 3.86 -24.27 -7.24
N ILE A 238 3.87 -23.32 -8.19
CA ILE A 238 3.70 -23.60 -9.61
C ILE A 238 4.89 -24.39 -10.17
N TYR A 239 6.12 -23.95 -9.90
CA TYR A 239 7.32 -24.53 -10.52
C TYR A 239 7.69 -25.90 -9.94
N ALA A 240 7.49 -26.10 -8.64
CA ALA A 240 7.79 -27.37 -7.98
C ALA A 240 6.68 -28.43 -8.19
N GLN A 241 5.64 -28.12 -8.98
CA GLN A 241 4.50 -29.01 -9.26
C GLN A 241 3.90 -29.60 -7.98
N ILE A 242 3.83 -28.77 -6.92
CA ILE A 242 3.32 -29.22 -5.63
C ILE A 242 1.82 -29.45 -5.76
N ASP A 243 1.36 -30.60 -5.28
CA ASP A 243 -0.07 -30.92 -5.24
C ASP A 243 -0.83 -29.84 -4.44
N GLU A 244 -1.71 -29.12 -5.14
CA GLU A 244 -2.49 -28.03 -4.56
C GLU A 244 -3.50 -28.51 -3.52
N SER A 245 -3.80 -29.82 -3.49
CA SER A 245 -4.69 -30.43 -2.50
C SER A 245 -4.03 -30.60 -1.12
N LEU A 246 -2.72 -30.34 -1.01
CA LEU A 246 -2.01 -30.44 0.26
C LEU A 246 -2.52 -29.38 1.26
N PRO A 247 -2.89 -29.78 2.50
CA PRO A 247 -3.35 -28.84 3.54
C PRO A 247 -2.34 -27.72 3.85
N ALA A 248 -1.05 -27.99 3.64
CA ALA A 248 0.01 -26.99 3.81
C ALA A 248 -0.07 -25.86 2.77
N ILE A 249 -0.48 -26.15 1.53
CA ILE A 249 -0.62 -25.14 0.48
C ILE A 249 -1.82 -24.24 0.73
N GLU A 250 -2.94 -24.83 1.17
CA GLU A 250 -4.12 -24.08 1.61
C GLU A 250 -3.79 -23.13 2.77
N PHE A 251 -3.06 -23.63 3.78
CA PHE A 251 -2.57 -22.81 4.90
C PHE A 251 -1.68 -21.66 4.42
N ILE A 252 -0.73 -21.91 3.52
CA ILE A 252 0.18 -20.90 2.98
C ILE A 252 -0.57 -19.84 2.18
N ARG A 253 -1.54 -20.24 1.34
CA ARG A 253 -2.41 -19.32 0.59
C ARG A 253 -3.23 -18.43 1.54
N GLY A 254 -3.82 -19.00 2.58
CA GLY A 254 -4.52 -18.25 3.63
C GLY A 254 -3.63 -17.25 4.37
N MET A 255 -2.41 -17.66 4.74
CA MET A 255 -1.44 -16.81 5.44
C MET A 255 -0.80 -15.73 4.57
N SER A 256 -0.95 -15.80 3.24
CA SER A 256 -0.47 -14.76 2.31
C SER A 256 -1.14 -13.40 2.53
N VAL A 257 -2.27 -13.36 3.24
CA VAL A 257 -2.92 -12.12 3.70
C VAL A 257 -2.07 -11.35 4.72
N VAL A 258 -1.23 -12.03 5.50
CA VAL A 258 -0.47 -11.40 6.60
C VAL A 258 0.55 -10.38 6.09
N PRO A 259 1.44 -10.69 5.11
CA PRO A 259 2.31 -9.69 4.50
C PRO A 259 1.53 -8.49 3.94
N ILE A 260 0.39 -8.74 3.32
CA ILE A 260 -0.46 -7.68 2.72
C ILE A 260 -1.04 -6.77 3.82
N MET A 261 -1.58 -7.34 4.89
CA MET A 261 -2.08 -6.59 6.05
C MET A 261 -0.99 -5.74 6.70
N ILE A 262 0.26 -6.24 6.76
CA ILE A 262 1.39 -5.45 7.25
C ILE A 262 1.61 -4.20 6.38
N THR A 263 1.46 -4.32 5.06
CA THR A 263 1.61 -3.15 4.16
C THR A 263 0.60 -2.05 4.47
N PHE A 264 -0.63 -2.40 4.82
CA PHE A 264 -1.67 -1.46 5.19
C PHE A 264 -1.43 -0.83 6.56
N SER A 265 -0.78 -1.54 7.48
CA SER A 265 -0.65 -1.11 8.88
C SER A 265 0.65 -0.37 9.21
N GLN A 266 1.71 -0.54 8.42
CA GLN A 266 3.06 -0.08 8.80
C GLN A 266 3.29 1.44 8.73
N SER A 267 2.55 2.17 7.89
CA SER A 267 2.87 3.55 7.49
C SER A 267 3.05 4.47 8.69
N PHE A 268 2.14 4.39 9.67
CA PHE A 268 2.17 5.22 10.88
C PHE A 268 3.43 4.97 11.72
N TYR A 269 3.76 3.71 11.94
CA TYR A 269 4.91 3.31 12.76
C TYR A 269 6.23 3.72 12.12
N VAL A 270 6.32 3.62 10.78
CA VAL A 270 7.47 4.11 10.03
C VAL A 270 7.61 5.63 10.17
N TYR A 271 6.51 6.39 10.05
CA TYR A 271 6.54 7.84 10.26
C TYR A 271 6.92 8.22 11.69
N TRP A 272 6.36 7.53 12.68
CA TRP A 272 6.69 7.75 14.09
C TRP A 272 8.18 7.55 14.36
N TRP A 273 8.78 6.50 13.80
CA TRP A 273 10.20 6.22 13.99
C TRP A 273 11.10 7.21 13.23
N ARG A 274 10.82 7.47 11.95
CA ARG A 274 11.75 8.14 11.03
C ARG A 274 11.54 9.64 10.88
N SER A 275 10.30 10.12 11.02
CA SER A 275 9.97 11.53 10.83
C SER A 275 9.78 12.24 12.16
N ARG A 276 10.69 13.18 12.47
CA ARG A 276 10.56 14.03 13.67
C ARG A 276 9.31 14.90 13.58
N GLU A 277 9.01 15.43 12.41
CA GLU A 277 7.86 16.30 12.17
C GLU A 277 6.53 15.57 12.45
N TYR A 278 6.33 14.40 11.83
CA TYR A 278 5.12 13.60 12.06
C TYR A 278 5.02 13.12 13.50
N ARG A 279 6.11 12.64 14.10
CA ARG A 279 6.13 12.19 15.50
C ARG A 279 5.75 13.30 16.48
N THR A 280 6.18 14.55 16.27
CA THR A 280 5.76 15.67 17.12
C THR A 280 4.25 15.86 17.04
N VAL A 281 3.69 15.86 15.83
CA VAL A 281 2.24 15.99 15.61
C VAL A 281 1.48 14.82 16.23
N PHE A 282 1.97 13.59 16.08
CA PHE A 282 1.34 12.41 16.68
C PHE A 282 1.36 12.48 18.21
N LYS A 283 2.47 12.92 18.82
CA LYS A 283 2.54 13.15 20.28
C LYS A 283 1.54 14.21 20.72
N GLU A 284 1.41 15.32 19.98
CA GLU A 284 0.40 16.33 20.27
C GLU A 284 -1.02 15.75 20.19
N GLN A 285 -1.32 14.92 19.20
CA GLN A 285 -2.63 14.27 19.07
C GLN A 285 -2.94 13.36 20.27
N LEU A 286 -2.00 12.50 20.65
CA LEU A 286 -2.15 11.57 21.76
C LEU A 286 -2.22 12.29 23.11
N ASN A 287 -1.43 13.35 23.31
CA ASN A 287 -1.45 14.16 24.53
C ASN A 287 -2.70 15.06 24.60
N SER A 288 -3.19 15.57 23.47
CA SER A 288 -4.39 16.43 23.45
C SER A 288 -5.68 15.69 23.84
N LYS A 289 -5.69 14.35 23.83
CA LYS A 289 -6.79 13.56 24.42
C LYS A 289 -6.79 13.54 25.96
N ILE A 290 -5.69 13.96 26.62
CA ILE A 290 -5.61 14.12 28.08
C ILE A 290 -6.05 15.55 28.51
N THR A 291 -6.35 16.44 27.54
CA THR A 291 -6.80 17.81 27.81
C THR A 291 -8.17 18.07 27.20
N TYR A 292 -9.17 17.24 27.50
CA TYR A 292 -10.53 17.77 27.64
C TYR A 292 -10.55 18.62 28.91
N LYS A 293 -10.11 19.87 28.80
CA LYS A 293 -10.34 20.89 29.80
C LYS A 293 -11.70 21.52 29.51
N HIS A 294 -12.62 21.22 30.42
CA HIS A 294 -13.92 21.82 30.72
C HIS A 294 -15.02 21.75 29.65
#